data_AF-A0A7S3C191-F1
#
_entry.id   AF-A0A7S3C191-F1
#
_cell.length_a   1.000
_cell.length_b   1.000
_cell.length_c   1.000
_cell.angle_alpha   90.00
_cell.angle_beta   90.00
_cell.angle_gamma   90.00
#
_symmetry.space_group_name_H-M   'P 1'
#
loop_
_entity.id
_entity.type
_entity.pdbx_description
1 polymer ?
#
loop_
_entity_poly.entity_id
_entity_poly.type
_entity_poly.pdbx_seq_one_letter_code
_entity_poly.pdbx_strand_id
1 'polypeptide(L)'
;MNCGSSWPTSLGNDVVMACGAGSARSSDGGRTWVASSVNISLDANVTSMVEMMVSPDGRSTRSLSMMIRAGSHDGYLQHAIAQSNDAGDTWGAARLLPIVGATCEGSIGRDSSAPPGQVLLATISGHVPFRLGRGNMSVWTLETELEGADPVSVLDVWPNAAGYSDFAQAKSGQMLLLFEAGGTVYDYGIKLSPISISSGRRS
;
A
#
# COMPACT_ATOMS: atom_id res chain seq x y z
N MET A 1 -16.34 -15.86 1.20
CA MET A 1 -15.27 -14.89 0.88
C MET A 1 -14.90 -14.19 2.18
N ASN A 2 -13.64 -14.26 2.62
CA ASN A 2 -13.19 -13.56 3.81
C ASN A 2 -12.40 -12.34 3.35
N CYS A 3 -13.00 -11.16 3.48
CA CYS A 3 -12.34 -9.89 3.22
C CYS A 3 -11.79 -9.40 4.55
N GLY A 4 -10.47 -9.21 4.62
CA GLY A 4 -9.83 -8.71 5.83
C GLY A 4 -10.29 -7.29 6.17
N SER A 5 -9.75 -6.72 7.25
CA SER A 5 -9.99 -5.33 7.66
C SER A 5 -9.32 -4.31 6.73
N SER A 6 -9.71 -4.33 5.46
CA SER A 6 -9.25 -3.38 4.45
C SER A 6 -10.37 -2.41 4.11
N TRP A 7 -10.03 -1.13 3.99
CA TRP A 7 -11.00 -0.13 3.57
C TRP A 7 -11.28 -0.28 2.08
N PRO A 8 -12.56 -0.27 1.67
CA PRO A 8 -12.89 -0.25 0.26
C PRO A 8 -12.41 1.05 -0.39
N THR A 9 -11.92 0.94 -1.62
CA THR A 9 -11.54 2.08 -2.46
C THR A 9 -12.56 2.27 -3.58
N SER A 10 -12.74 3.52 -3.99
CA SER A 10 -13.61 3.85 -5.13
C SER A 10 -12.80 3.84 -6.44
N LEU A 11 -13.35 3.25 -7.49
CA LEU A 11 -12.78 3.21 -8.83
C LEU A 11 -13.88 3.51 -9.85
N GLY A 12 -14.00 4.78 -10.24
CA GLY A 12 -15.13 5.22 -11.05
C GLY A 12 -16.45 5.04 -10.30
N ASN A 13 -17.36 4.23 -10.85
CA ASN A 13 -18.63 3.87 -10.21
C ASN A 13 -18.53 2.59 -9.36
N ASP A 14 -17.39 1.89 -9.41
CA ASP A 14 -17.19 0.65 -8.68
C ASP A 14 -16.56 0.94 -7.30
N VAL A 15 -16.82 0.03 -6.37
CA VAL A 15 -16.16 -0.06 -5.07
C VAL A 15 -15.36 -1.36 -5.04
N VAL A 16 -14.08 -1.30 -4.70
CA VAL A 16 -13.18 -2.45 -4.68
C VAL A 16 -12.55 -2.59 -3.31
N MET A 17 -12.48 -3.81 -2.77
CA MET A 17 -11.77 -4.11 -1.51
C MET A 17 -10.87 -5.33 -1.68
N ALA A 18 -9.79 -5.41 -0.90
CA ALA A 18 -8.92 -6.57 -0.88
C ALA A 18 -9.59 -7.73 -0.11
N CYS A 19 -9.54 -8.94 -0.67
CA CYS A 19 -10.21 -10.12 -0.12
C CYS A 19 -9.42 -11.40 -0.37
N GLY A 20 -8.88 -12.01 0.68
CA GLY A 20 -8.00 -13.19 0.54
C GLY A 20 -6.87 -12.90 -0.45
N ALA A 21 -6.50 -13.83 -1.33
CA ALA A 21 -5.47 -13.58 -2.33
C ALA A 21 -5.95 -12.74 -3.53
N GLY A 22 -6.96 -11.89 -3.42
CA GLY A 22 -7.51 -11.14 -4.54
C GLY A 22 -8.37 -9.97 -4.08
N SER A 23 -9.46 -9.70 -4.78
CA SER A 23 -10.38 -8.60 -4.42
C SER A 23 -11.84 -8.98 -4.55
N ALA A 24 -12.70 -8.14 -4.00
CA ALA A 24 -14.12 -8.11 -4.30
C ALA A 24 -14.50 -6.75 -4.85
N ARG A 25 -15.35 -6.75 -5.87
CA ARG A 25 -15.85 -5.55 -6.55
C ARG A 25 -17.35 -5.46 -6.45
N SER A 26 -17.85 -4.27 -6.19
CA SER A 26 -19.27 -3.93 -6.23
C SER A 26 -19.51 -2.81 -7.23
N SER A 27 -20.49 -2.97 -8.11
CA SER A 27 -20.91 -1.94 -9.08
C SER A 27 -22.23 -1.26 -8.69
N ASP A 28 -22.74 -1.53 -7.48
CA ASP A 28 -24.03 -1.04 -6.99
C ASP A 28 -23.93 -0.36 -5.61
N GLY A 29 -22.76 0.19 -5.31
CA GLY A 29 -22.50 0.92 -4.07
C GLY A 29 -22.38 0.03 -2.84
N GLY A 30 -21.90 -1.20 -3.01
CA GLY A 30 -21.62 -2.15 -1.93
C GLY A 30 -22.77 -3.10 -1.57
N ARG A 31 -23.84 -3.16 -2.37
CA ARG A 31 -24.99 -4.03 -2.10
C ARG A 31 -24.72 -5.47 -2.52
N THR A 32 -24.08 -5.66 -3.67
CA THR A 32 -23.62 -6.95 -4.16
C THR A 32 -22.14 -6.90 -4.48
N TRP A 33 -21.47 -8.05 -4.32
CA TRP A 33 -20.02 -8.18 -4.46
C TRP A 33 -19.68 -9.38 -5.33
N VAL A 34 -18.74 -9.17 -6.25
CA VAL A 34 -18.19 -10.19 -7.15
C VAL A 34 -16.72 -10.38 -6.82
N ALA A 35 -16.30 -11.63 -6.61
CA ALA A 35 -14.90 -11.99 -6.38
C ALA A 35 -14.07 -11.77 -7.65
N SER A 36 -12.78 -11.50 -7.50
CA SER A 36 -11.81 -11.63 -8.59
C SER A 36 -11.87 -13.02 -9.20
N SER A 37 -11.83 -13.09 -10.53
CA SER A 37 -11.79 -14.34 -11.30
C SER A 37 -10.39 -14.98 -11.27
N VAL A 38 -9.34 -14.16 -11.15
CA VAL A 38 -7.95 -14.62 -10.99
C VAL A 38 -7.33 -13.96 -9.76
N ASN A 39 -6.91 -14.79 -8.81
CA ASN A 39 -6.23 -14.36 -7.59
C ASN A 39 -4.73 -14.11 -7.84
N ILE A 40 -4.14 -13.30 -6.97
CA ILE A 40 -2.72 -13.05 -6.83
C ILE A 40 -1.99 -14.38 -6.58
N SER A 41 -0.94 -14.63 -7.37
CA SER A 41 0.03 -15.69 -7.13
C SER A 41 1.24 -15.16 -6.36
N LEU A 42 1.93 -16.04 -5.62
CA LEU A 42 3.23 -15.70 -5.04
C LEU A 42 4.29 -15.67 -6.15
N ASP A 43 5.12 -14.62 -6.17
CA ASP A 43 6.39 -14.67 -6.91
C ASP A 43 7.43 -15.50 -6.14
N ALA A 44 8.52 -15.90 -6.81
CA ALA A 44 9.49 -16.88 -6.31
C ALA A 44 10.10 -16.55 -4.94
N ASN A 45 10.19 -15.26 -4.57
CA ASN A 45 10.78 -14.83 -3.31
C ASN A 45 9.76 -14.54 -2.19
N VAL A 46 8.45 -14.58 -2.49
CA VAL A 46 7.38 -14.29 -1.52
C VAL A 46 6.95 -15.56 -0.80
N THR A 47 7.01 -15.56 0.53
CA THR A 47 6.69 -16.74 1.37
C THR A 47 5.28 -16.71 1.95
N SER A 48 4.65 -15.53 2.03
CA SER A 48 3.27 -15.37 2.53
C SER A 48 2.64 -14.07 2.06
N MET A 49 1.30 -14.00 2.09
CA MET A 49 0.50 -12.80 1.88
C MET A 49 -0.57 -12.74 2.97
N VAL A 50 -0.71 -11.60 3.64
CA VAL A 50 -1.63 -11.49 4.78
C VAL A 50 -2.54 -10.26 4.67
N GLU A 51 -2.16 -9.13 5.25
CA GLU A 51 -2.96 -7.90 5.21
C GLU A 51 -2.72 -7.19 3.89
N MET A 52 -3.78 -6.65 3.29
CA MET A 52 -3.72 -6.07 1.96
C MET A 52 -4.58 -4.82 1.88
N MET A 53 -4.12 -3.86 1.09
CA MET A 53 -4.85 -2.64 0.78
C MET A 53 -4.77 -2.37 -0.71
N VAL A 54 -5.85 -1.84 -1.28
CA VAL A 54 -5.96 -1.58 -2.72
C VAL A 54 -6.20 -0.10 -2.98
N SER A 55 -5.51 0.44 -3.97
CA SER A 55 -5.68 1.82 -4.43
C SER A 55 -5.68 1.89 -5.96
N PRO A 56 -6.49 2.78 -6.57
CA PRO A 56 -6.27 3.20 -7.95
C PRO A 56 -4.85 3.73 -8.13
N ASP A 57 -4.16 3.29 -9.18
CA ASP A 57 -2.80 3.74 -9.50
C ASP A 57 -2.75 4.71 -10.69
N GLY A 58 -3.87 4.87 -11.41
CA GLY A 58 -4.03 5.85 -12.48
C GLY A 58 -3.37 5.49 -13.81
N ARG A 59 -2.76 4.31 -13.97
CA ARG A 59 -2.27 3.83 -15.29
C ARG A 59 -3.38 3.73 -16.32
N SER A 60 -4.60 3.41 -15.88
CA SER A 60 -5.84 3.49 -16.64
C SER A 60 -7.03 3.81 -15.72
N THR A 61 -8.23 3.97 -16.29
CA THR A 61 -9.47 4.15 -15.51
C THR A 61 -9.88 2.90 -14.71
N ARG A 62 -9.20 1.76 -14.93
CA ARG A 62 -9.48 0.48 -14.28
C ARG A 62 -8.28 -0.12 -13.57
N SER A 63 -7.14 0.57 -13.54
CA SER A 63 -5.93 0.01 -12.96
C SER A 63 -5.89 0.20 -11.45
N LEU A 64 -5.47 -0.86 -10.77
CA LEU A 64 -5.33 -0.92 -9.33
C LEU A 64 -3.96 -1.47 -8.98
N SER A 65 -3.42 -0.97 -7.87
CA SER A 65 -2.28 -1.55 -7.19
C SER A 65 -2.72 -1.99 -5.79
N MET A 66 -2.22 -3.14 -5.37
CA MET A 66 -2.47 -3.69 -4.04
C MET A 66 -1.14 -3.82 -3.31
N MET A 67 -1.02 -3.16 -2.17
CA MET A 67 0.04 -3.48 -1.24
C MET A 67 -0.36 -4.70 -0.42
N ILE A 68 0.62 -5.55 -0.16
CA ILE A 68 0.48 -6.80 0.56
C ILE A 68 1.54 -6.84 1.67
N ARG A 69 1.13 -6.99 2.93
CA ARG A 69 2.03 -7.46 3.99
C ARG A 69 2.43 -8.89 3.66
N ALA A 70 3.72 -9.07 3.41
CA ALA A 70 4.29 -10.29 2.90
C ALA A 70 5.45 -10.77 3.76
N GLY A 71 5.85 -12.02 3.55
CA GLY A 71 7.15 -12.51 4.01
C GLY A 71 8.07 -12.75 2.81
N SER A 72 9.38 -12.66 3.02
CA SER A 72 10.41 -13.02 2.06
C SER A 72 11.23 -14.21 2.52
N HIS A 73 11.93 -14.88 1.60
CA HIS A 73 12.87 -15.95 1.95
C HIS A 73 14.09 -15.46 2.73
N ASP A 74 14.51 -14.21 2.54
CA ASP A 74 15.61 -13.60 3.30
C ASP A 74 15.18 -13.07 4.67
N GLY A 75 13.88 -12.98 4.94
CA GLY A 75 13.29 -12.48 6.18
C GLY A 75 13.36 -10.95 6.36
N TYR A 76 13.90 -10.20 5.41
CA TYR A 76 14.11 -8.75 5.53
C TYR A 76 13.06 -7.91 4.81
N LEU A 77 12.44 -8.45 3.75
CA LEU A 77 11.43 -7.77 2.96
C LEU A 77 10.03 -8.23 3.41
N GLN A 78 9.24 -7.28 3.89
CA GLN A 78 7.97 -7.57 4.56
C GLN A 78 6.75 -7.03 3.80
N HIS A 79 6.99 -6.49 2.61
CA HIS A 79 5.98 -5.83 1.79
C HIS A 79 6.13 -6.27 0.35
N ALA A 80 5.00 -6.48 -0.32
CA ALA A 80 4.91 -6.80 -1.72
C ALA A 80 3.84 -5.94 -2.39
N ILE A 81 3.85 -5.92 -3.72
CA ILE A 81 2.84 -5.28 -4.53
C ILE A 81 2.30 -6.25 -5.58
N ALA A 82 1.00 -6.21 -5.83
CA ALA A 82 0.35 -6.84 -6.97
C ALA A 82 -0.47 -5.80 -7.72
N GLN A 83 -0.75 -6.08 -8.99
CA GLN A 83 -1.36 -5.12 -9.90
C GLN A 83 -2.48 -5.76 -10.70
N SER A 84 -3.50 -4.95 -11.00
CA SER A 84 -4.61 -5.28 -11.87
C SER A 84 -4.85 -4.17 -12.89
N ASN A 85 -5.26 -4.54 -14.10
CA ASN A 85 -5.59 -3.60 -15.18
C ASN A 85 -7.08 -3.64 -15.56
N ASP A 86 -7.91 -4.39 -14.84
CA ASP A 86 -9.30 -4.68 -15.19
C ASP A 86 -10.29 -4.47 -14.04
N ALA A 87 -9.97 -3.54 -13.14
CA ALA A 87 -10.71 -3.21 -11.92
C ALA A 87 -10.68 -4.33 -10.86
N GLY A 88 -9.59 -5.09 -10.80
CA GLY A 88 -9.39 -6.14 -9.80
C GLY A 88 -10.12 -7.44 -10.14
N ASP A 89 -10.47 -7.68 -11.41
CA ASP A 89 -11.01 -8.98 -11.81
C ASP A 89 -9.88 -10.00 -11.90
N THR A 90 -8.74 -9.59 -12.48
CA THR A 90 -7.52 -10.38 -12.52
C THR A 90 -6.34 -9.65 -11.88
N TRP A 91 -5.49 -10.41 -11.22
CA TRP A 91 -4.30 -9.92 -10.54
C TRP A 91 -3.03 -10.60 -11.04
N GLY A 92 -1.95 -9.83 -11.14
CA GLY A 92 -0.60 -10.35 -11.34
C GLY A 92 -0.02 -10.97 -10.06
N ALA A 93 1.21 -11.49 -10.17
CA ALA A 93 1.95 -12.01 -9.03
C ALA A 93 2.31 -10.92 -8.01
N ALA A 94 2.32 -11.27 -6.73
CA ALA A 94 2.86 -10.45 -5.66
C ALA A 94 4.39 -10.39 -5.78
N ARG A 95 4.95 -9.20 -5.94
CA ARG A 95 6.39 -8.96 -6.05
C ARG A 95 6.89 -8.21 -4.82
N LEU A 96 7.98 -8.67 -4.22
CA LEU A 96 8.57 -8.01 -3.06
C LEU A 96 9.02 -6.59 -3.42
N LEU A 97 8.74 -5.65 -2.53
CA LEU A 97 9.29 -4.31 -2.60
C LEU A 97 10.66 -4.30 -1.91
N PRO A 98 11.66 -3.61 -2.45
CA PRO A 98 13.01 -3.55 -1.86
C PRO A 98 13.06 -2.58 -0.66
N ILE A 99 12.11 -2.74 0.27
CA ILE A 99 11.95 -1.93 1.48
C ILE A 99 12.18 -2.85 2.68
N VAL A 100 13.29 -2.64 3.36
CA VAL A 100 13.65 -3.38 4.57
C VAL A 100 12.84 -2.85 5.74
N GLY A 101 12.23 -3.76 6.51
CA GLY A 101 11.43 -3.38 7.68
C GLY A 101 11.01 -4.58 8.50
N ALA A 102 10.38 -4.31 9.65
CA ALA A 102 9.74 -5.36 10.44
C ALA A 102 8.39 -5.75 9.82
N THR A 103 7.87 -6.93 10.20
CA THR A 103 6.51 -7.33 9.81
C THR A 103 5.50 -6.40 10.46
N CYS A 104 4.89 -5.55 9.64
CA CYS A 104 3.86 -4.62 10.03
C CYS A 104 2.87 -4.47 8.88
N GLU A 105 1.66 -4.05 9.24
CA GLU A 105 0.74 -3.48 8.28
C GLU A 105 1.33 -2.17 7.72
N GLY A 106 0.97 -1.84 6.49
CA GLY A 106 1.23 -0.54 5.89
C GLY A 106 0.04 -0.15 5.02
N SER A 107 0.12 0.99 4.34
CA SER A 107 -0.97 1.45 3.48
C SER A 107 -0.49 1.87 2.10
N ILE A 108 -1.38 1.72 1.12
CA ILE A 108 -1.17 2.22 -0.24
C ILE A 108 -2.18 3.30 -0.56
N GLY A 109 -1.71 4.37 -1.19
CA GLY A 109 -2.56 5.46 -1.64
C GLY A 109 -2.02 6.08 -2.92
N ARG A 110 -2.69 7.12 -3.39
CA ARG A 110 -2.24 7.89 -4.54
C ARG A 110 -2.61 9.34 -4.36
N ASP A 111 -1.66 10.23 -4.57
CA ASP A 111 -1.95 11.65 -4.76
C ASP A 111 -2.64 11.83 -6.11
N SER A 112 -3.82 12.45 -6.14
CA SER A 112 -4.56 12.70 -7.39
C SER A 112 -3.75 13.48 -8.44
N SER A 113 -2.79 14.29 -8.00
CA SER A 113 -1.90 15.08 -8.86
C SER A 113 -0.65 14.32 -9.33
N ALA A 114 -0.40 13.12 -8.79
CA ALA A 114 0.74 12.29 -9.21
C ALA A 114 0.61 11.88 -10.69
N PRO A 115 1.74 11.62 -11.37
CA PRO A 115 1.75 10.94 -12.66
C PRO A 115 0.98 9.61 -12.65
N PRO A 116 0.41 9.17 -13.79
CA PRO A 116 -0.08 7.81 -13.96
C PRO A 116 0.95 6.78 -13.48
N GLY A 117 0.48 5.76 -12.77
CA GLY A 117 1.35 4.70 -12.24
C GLY A 117 2.24 5.09 -11.06
N GLN A 118 2.17 6.31 -10.54
CA GLN A 118 2.80 6.61 -9.26
C GLN A 118 1.82 6.40 -8.10
N VAL A 119 2.24 5.60 -7.12
CA VAL A 119 1.52 5.33 -5.88
C VAL A 119 2.41 5.59 -4.68
N LEU A 120 1.79 5.77 -3.52
CA LEU A 120 2.43 5.98 -2.24
C LEU A 120 2.29 4.73 -1.40
N LEU A 121 3.37 4.34 -0.74
CA LEU A 121 3.37 3.28 0.27
C LEU A 121 3.83 3.87 1.59
N ALA A 122 2.98 3.84 2.61
CA ALA A 122 3.39 4.11 3.97
C ALA A 122 3.71 2.78 4.66
N THR A 123 4.92 2.67 5.19
CA THR A 123 5.35 1.53 6.00
C THR A 123 6.43 2.00 6.96
N ILE A 124 6.57 1.27 8.05
CA ILE A 124 7.80 1.31 8.84
C ILE A 124 8.99 0.88 7.97
N SER A 125 10.12 1.55 8.14
CA SER A 125 11.36 1.18 7.46
C SER A 125 12.50 1.03 8.47
N GLY A 126 13.20 -0.09 8.39
CA GLY A 126 14.36 -0.33 9.26
C GLY A 126 15.62 0.21 8.61
N HIS A 127 16.31 1.15 9.26
CA HIS A 127 17.74 1.34 9.01
C HIS A 127 18.50 0.38 9.92
N VAL A 128 19.24 -0.58 9.35
CA VAL A 128 20.20 -1.40 10.11
C VAL A 128 21.18 -0.44 10.81
N PRO A 129 21.47 -0.57 12.12
CA PRO A 129 21.23 -1.74 12.98
C PRO A 129 20.00 -1.63 13.89
N PHE A 130 19.06 -0.72 13.62
CA PHE A 130 17.86 -0.63 14.43
C PHE A 130 17.14 -1.97 14.42
N ARG A 131 16.85 -2.43 15.64
CA ARG A 131 16.16 -3.68 15.96
C ARG A 131 14.96 -3.83 15.03
N LEU A 132 14.60 -5.07 14.70
CA LEU A 132 13.39 -5.50 13.97
C LEU A 132 12.05 -5.08 14.65
N GLY A 133 12.05 -3.99 15.42
CA GLY A 133 10.88 -3.36 15.98
C GLY A 133 10.22 -2.44 14.97
N ARG A 134 8.98 -2.12 15.25
CA ARG A 134 8.15 -1.27 14.41
C ARG A 134 8.43 0.21 14.74
N GLY A 135 8.95 0.95 13.77
CA GLY A 135 9.34 2.35 13.92
C GLY A 135 9.82 2.95 12.60
N ASN A 136 10.14 4.24 12.62
CA ASN A 136 10.51 5.00 11.42
C ASN A 136 9.43 4.90 10.31
N MET A 137 8.26 5.48 10.56
CA MET A 137 7.22 5.58 9.54
C MET A 137 7.74 6.40 8.38
N SER A 138 7.77 5.80 7.19
CA SER A 138 8.23 6.43 5.97
C SER A 138 7.17 6.28 4.88
N VAL A 139 7.07 7.29 4.01
CA VAL A 139 6.26 7.24 2.80
C VAL A 139 7.18 7.10 1.60
N TRP A 140 7.01 6.02 0.86
CA TRP A 140 7.74 5.71 -0.36
C TRP A 140 6.87 6.07 -1.56
N THR A 141 7.44 6.75 -2.54
CA THR A 141 6.82 6.87 -3.87
C THR A 141 7.29 5.70 -4.71
N LEU A 142 6.37 4.96 -5.30
CA LEU A 142 6.66 3.81 -6.16
C LEU A 142 6.24 4.10 -7.60
N GLU A 143 7.05 3.73 -8.58
CA GLU A 143 6.71 3.79 -10.01
C GLU A 143 6.22 2.43 -10.50
N THR A 144 4.91 2.24 -10.56
CA THR A 144 4.24 0.97 -10.88
C THR A 144 4.26 0.58 -12.37
N GLU A 145 4.71 1.48 -13.24
CA GLU A 145 4.97 1.17 -14.66
C GLU A 145 6.30 0.41 -14.85
N LEU A 146 7.21 0.51 -13.87
CA LEU A 146 8.42 -0.28 -13.83
C LEU A 146 8.12 -1.67 -13.27
N GLU A 147 8.84 -2.68 -13.77
CA GLU A 147 8.71 -4.04 -13.27
C GLU A 147 9.03 -4.07 -11.77
N GLY A 148 8.06 -4.47 -10.93
CA GLY A 148 8.25 -4.57 -9.47
C GLY A 148 7.89 -3.33 -8.65
N ALA A 149 7.46 -2.23 -9.29
CA ALA A 149 7.13 -0.96 -8.64
C ALA A 149 8.28 -0.36 -7.84
N ASP A 150 9.35 0.01 -8.55
CA ASP A 150 10.58 0.51 -7.95
C ASP A 150 10.34 1.77 -7.09
N PRO A 151 10.96 1.86 -5.89
CA PRO A 151 10.93 3.07 -5.10
C PRO A 151 11.74 4.19 -5.76
N VAL A 152 11.14 5.37 -5.88
CA VAL A 152 11.79 6.55 -6.50
C VAL A 152 12.10 7.67 -5.53
N SER A 153 11.40 7.72 -4.40
CA SER A 153 11.68 8.66 -3.32
C SER A 153 11.15 8.12 -1.99
N VAL A 154 11.69 8.65 -0.90
CA VAL A 154 11.26 8.35 0.47
C VAL A 154 11.16 9.63 1.27
N LEU A 155 10.12 9.73 2.10
CA LEU A 155 9.92 10.76 3.10
C LEU A 155 9.80 10.09 4.47
N ASP A 156 10.74 10.35 5.37
CA ASP A 156 10.60 9.95 6.77
C ASP A 156 9.59 10.86 7.48
N VAL A 157 8.51 10.27 7.99
CA VAL A 157 7.39 10.98 8.63
C VAL A 157 7.54 10.98 10.14
N TRP A 158 7.97 9.86 10.73
CA TRP A 158 8.07 9.72 12.18
C TRP A 158 9.19 8.76 12.58
N PRO A 159 10.28 9.23 13.21
CA PRO A 159 11.49 8.42 13.41
C PRO A 159 11.39 7.38 14.54
N ASN A 160 10.38 7.48 15.41
CA ASN A 160 10.25 6.66 16.61
C ASN A 160 9.30 5.47 16.40
N ALA A 161 8.75 4.88 17.48
CA ALA A 161 7.75 3.82 17.39
C ALA A 161 6.59 4.25 16.49
N ALA A 162 6.32 3.42 15.48
CA ALA A 162 5.25 3.60 14.52
C ALA A 162 4.78 2.24 14.01
N GLY A 163 3.53 2.14 13.57
CA GLY A 163 2.89 0.86 13.30
C GLY A 163 1.93 0.95 12.13
N TYR A 164 0.70 0.49 12.35
CA TYR A 164 -0.36 0.47 11.33
C TYR A 164 -0.58 1.88 10.78
N SER A 165 -0.96 1.96 9.50
CA SER A 165 -1.12 3.24 8.80
C SER A 165 -2.27 3.23 7.81
N ASP A 166 -2.75 4.40 7.44
CA ASP A 166 -3.75 4.57 6.38
C ASP A 166 -3.63 5.94 5.71
N PHE A 167 -3.94 6.00 4.41
CA PHE A 167 -3.99 7.25 3.67
C PHE A 167 -5.42 7.79 3.55
N ALA A 168 -5.55 9.11 3.64
CA ALA A 168 -6.77 9.81 3.28
C ALA A 168 -6.43 11.04 2.43
N GLN A 169 -7.29 11.38 1.46
CA GLN A 169 -7.17 12.63 0.72
C GLN A 169 -8.25 13.60 1.19
N ALA A 170 -7.83 14.77 1.69
CA ALA A 170 -8.74 15.84 2.05
C ALA A 170 -9.42 16.43 0.79
N LYS A 171 -10.56 17.10 0.95
CA LYS A 171 -11.25 17.80 -0.15
C LYS A 171 -10.39 18.84 -0.86
N SER A 172 -9.37 19.38 -0.19
CA SER A 172 -8.40 20.30 -0.77
C SER A 172 -7.41 19.62 -1.73
N GLY A 173 -7.42 18.29 -1.82
CA GLY A 173 -6.42 17.48 -2.51
C GLY A 173 -5.23 17.09 -1.64
N GLN A 174 -5.10 17.63 -0.41
CA GLN A 174 -4.01 17.30 0.50
C GLN A 174 -4.06 15.83 0.90
N MET A 175 -2.98 15.09 0.62
CA MET A 175 -2.78 13.75 1.15
C MET A 175 -2.45 13.83 2.65
N LEU A 176 -3.10 12.97 3.43
CA LEU A 176 -2.94 12.81 4.86
C LEU A 176 -2.57 11.35 5.16
N LEU A 177 -1.65 11.16 6.08
CA LEU A 177 -1.28 9.85 6.62
C LEU A 177 -1.75 9.76 8.08
N LEU A 178 -2.54 8.74 8.39
CA LEU A 178 -2.89 8.33 9.74
C LEU A 178 -1.99 7.17 10.13
N PHE A 179 -1.45 7.16 11.35
CA PHE A 179 -0.63 6.04 11.81
C PHE A 179 -0.55 5.92 13.33
N GLU A 180 -0.35 4.70 13.82
CA GLU A 180 0.02 4.45 15.22
C GLU A 180 1.40 5.04 15.50
N ALA A 181 1.55 5.77 16.60
CA ALA A 181 2.79 6.47 16.93
C ALA A 181 3.12 6.43 18.43
N GLY A 182 4.40 6.59 18.73
CA GLY A 182 4.86 6.93 20.07
C GLY A 182 6.36 7.18 20.14
N GLY A 183 6.90 7.18 21.36
CA GLY A 183 8.33 7.26 21.65
C GLY A 183 9.00 5.89 21.50
N THR A 184 9.30 5.23 22.62
CA THR A 184 9.86 3.86 22.63
C THR A 184 8.79 2.78 22.43
N VAL A 185 7.54 3.12 22.75
CA VAL A 185 6.32 2.29 22.61
C VAL A 185 5.22 3.15 21.95
N TYR A 186 4.04 2.60 21.68
CA TYR A 186 2.91 3.31 21.06
C TYR A 186 2.13 4.22 22.03
N ASP A 187 2.83 5.08 22.77
CA ASP A 187 2.25 5.92 23.82
C ASP A 187 1.62 7.24 23.32
N TYR A 188 1.75 7.57 22.03
CA TYR A 188 1.17 8.80 21.47
C TYR A 188 -0.15 8.57 20.71
N GLY A 189 -0.60 7.32 20.59
CA GLY A 189 -1.86 6.97 19.92
C GLY A 189 -1.79 7.14 18.39
N ILE A 190 -2.91 7.54 17.78
CA ILE A 190 -2.99 7.77 16.33
C ILE A 190 -2.57 9.21 16.02
N LYS A 191 -1.58 9.36 15.13
CA LYS A 191 -1.17 10.65 14.58
C LYS A 191 -1.71 10.85 13.18
N LEU A 192 -1.90 12.13 12.83
CA LEU A 192 -2.25 12.59 11.51
C LEU A 192 -1.10 13.47 11.00
N SER A 193 -0.57 13.16 9.82
CA SER A 193 0.49 13.94 9.18
C SER A 193 0.11 14.33 7.75
N PRO A 194 0.22 15.61 7.35
CA PRO A 194 0.10 15.98 5.95
C PRO A 194 1.32 15.47 5.17
N ILE A 195 1.05 14.84 4.03
CA ILE A 195 2.09 14.33 3.13
C ILE A 195 2.21 15.27 1.93
N SER A 196 3.39 15.85 1.78
CA SER A 196 3.73 16.69 0.63
C SER A 196 4.87 16.03 -0.11
N ILE A 197 4.58 15.44 -1.25
CA ILE A 197 5.61 14.85 -2.10
C ILE A 197 5.97 15.91 -3.12
N SER A 198 7.23 16.31 -3.13
CA SER A 198 7.74 17.18 -4.19
C SER A 198 7.54 16.42 -5.49
N SER A 199 6.73 16.98 -6.39
CA SER A 199 6.63 16.48 -7.75
C SER A 199 8.00 16.70 -8.41
N GLY A 200 8.91 15.75 -8.22
CA GLY A 200 10.17 15.69 -8.94
C GLY A 200 9.83 15.49 -10.40
N ARG A 201 9.59 16.59 -11.14
CA ARG A 201 9.61 16.53 -12.59
C ARG A 201 11.01 16.08 -12.95
N ARG A 202 11.17 14.83 -13.38
CA ARG A 202 12.36 14.43 -14.12
C ARG A 202 12.40 15.35 -15.34
N SER A 203 13.37 16.26 -15.35
CA SER A 203 13.69 17.13 -16.50
C SER A 203 14.29 16.31 -17.63
#